data_AF-A0A4P2R4C2-F1
#
_entry.id   AF-A0A4P2R4C2-F1
#
_cell.length_a   1.000
_cell.length_b   1.000
_cell.length_c   1.000
_cell.angle_alpha   90.00
_cell.angle_beta   90.00
_cell.angle_gamma   90.00
#
_symmetry.space_group_name_H-M   'P 1'
#
loop_
_entity.id
_entity.type
_entity.pdbx_description
1 polymer ?
#
loop_
_entity_poly.entity_id
_entity_poly.type
_entity_poly.pdbx_seq_one_letter_code
_entity_poly.pdbx_strand_id
1 'polypeptide(L)'
;MIARYQIVRGRRRDGDPLPEGKRYDTRKHTQHVLRPTQEIVEAFLSDPSQAGFERFRAAYIAVLDERFAEEAWRFDALAQEARQGDVFLGCNCPTARQPDVRRCHTWLSLEYLARKYPDLDVRFGAR
;
A
#
# COMPACT_ATOMS: atom_id res chain seq x y z
N MET A 1 -1.92 15.00 1.72
CA MET A 1 -2.58 13.81 2.29
C MET A 1 -2.00 12.55 1.66
N ILE A 2 -2.07 11.38 2.31
CA ILE A 2 -1.77 10.08 1.69
C ILE A 2 -2.94 9.11 1.75
N ALA A 3 -3.27 8.49 0.62
CA ALA A 3 -4.36 7.53 0.50
C ALA A 3 -4.02 6.38 -0.44
N ARG A 4 -4.95 5.43 -0.61
CA ARG A 4 -4.82 4.37 -1.62
C ARG A 4 -5.56 4.74 -2.90
N TYR A 5 -5.14 4.14 -4.01
CA TYR A 5 -5.93 4.08 -5.24
C TYR A 5 -5.83 2.70 -5.90
N GLN A 6 -6.82 2.37 -6.73
CA GLN A 6 -6.78 1.14 -7.51
C GLN A 6 -6.11 1.34 -8.86
N ILE A 7 -5.06 0.56 -9.12
CA ILE A 7 -4.48 0.38 -10.44
C ILE A 7 -5.34 -0.66 -11.18
N VAL A 8 -6.09 -0.20 -12.17
CA VAL A 8 -6.88 -1.04 -13.07
C VAL A 8 -5.99 -1.56 -14.20
N ARG A 9 -6.10 -2.85 -14.54
CA ARG A 9 -5.45 -3.41 -15.73
C ARG A 9 -6.34 -3.15 -16.94
N GLY A 10 -5.76 -2.67 -18.04
CA GLY A 10 -6.52 -2.33 -19.25
C GLY A 10 -7.22 -0.97 -19.14
N ARG A 11 -8.37 -0.84 -19.81
CA ARG A 11 -9.13 0.42 -19.86
C ARG A 11 -9.91 0.63 -18.55
N ARG A 12 -9.70 1.78 -17.89
CA ARG A 12 -10.58 2.25 -16.82
C ARG A 12 -11.98 2.54 -17.37
N ARG A 13 -13.01 2.32 -16.56
CA ARG A 13 -14.38 2.64 -16.95
C ARG A 13 -14.50 4.15 -17.19
N ASP A 14 -15.32 4.52 -18.17
CA ASP A 14 -15.64 5.93 -18.38
C ASP A 14 -16.32 6.46 -17.10
N GLY A 15 -15.81 7.58 -16.56
CA GLY A 15 -16.27 8.12 -15.27
C GLY A 15 -15.55 7.61 -14.02
N ASP A 16 -14.47 6.83 -14.15
CA ASP A 16 -13.56 6.48 -13.06
C ASP A 16 -12.25 7.28 -13.17
N PRO A 17 -12.23 8.58 -12.76
CA PRO A 17 -11.07 9.44 -12.93
C PRO A 17 -9.94 8.99 -12.02
N LEU A 18 -8.70 9.12 -12.53
CA LEU A 18 -7.53 8.94 -11.68
C LEU A 18 -7.49 10.07 -10.64
N PRO A 19 -7.05 9.79 -9.40
CA PRO A 19 -6.91 10.83 -8.41
C PRO A 19 -5.88 11.87 -8.87
N GLU A 20 -6.21 13.14 -8.67
CA GLU A 20 -5.29 14.27 -8.87
C GLU A 20 -4.23 14.27 -7.78
N GLY A 21 -2.96 14.25 -8.16
CA GLY A 21 -1.83 14.19 -7.24
C GLY A 21 -0.75 13.21 -7.68
N LYS A 22 0.24 12.98 -6.80
CA LYS A 22 1.34 12.07 -7.07
C LYS A 22 0.89 10.63 -6.83
N ARG A 23 1.15 9.75 -7.79
CA ARG A 23 0.71 8.36 -7.77
C ARG A 23 1.92 7.44 -7.77
N TYR A 24 1.98 6.54 -6.79
CA TYR A 24 3.05 5.58 -6.64
C TYR A 24 2.57 4.17 -6.88
N ASP A 25 3.28 3.44 -7.72
CA ASP A 25 3.10 2.00 -7.85
C ASP A 25 3.88 1.28 -6.75
N THR A 26 3.15 0.63 -5.85
CA THR A 26 3.71 -0.08 -4.70
C THR A 26 3.64 -1.60 -4.85
N ARG A 27 3.41 -2.10 -6.07
CA ARG A 27 3.35 -3.55 -6.33
C ARG A 27 4.71 -4.21 -6.10
N LYS A 28 4.71 -5.52 -5.84
CA LYS A 28 5.89 -6.33 -5.52
C LYS A 28 7.08 -6.21 -6.48
N HIS A 29 6.83 -5.85 -7.74
CA HIS A 29 7.86 -5.73 -8.78
C HIS A 29 8.52 -4.35 -8.87
N THR A 30 8.07 -3.36 -8.08
CA THR A 30 8.68 -2.02 -8.10
C THR A 30 9.88 -1.94 -7.15
N GLN A 31 10.53 -0.78 -7.08
CA GLN A 31 11.58 -0.50 -6.09
C GLN A 31 11.07 0.42 -4.96
N HIS A 32 9.75 0.56 -4.82
CA HIS A 32 9.16 1.44 -3.81
C HIS A 32 9.41 0.91 -2.40
N VAL A 33 9.62 1.80 -1.42
CA VAL A 33 9.96 1.43 -0.04
C VAL A 33 8.83 0.63 0.65
N LEU A 34 7.57 0.93 0.29
CA LEU A 34 6.36 0.25 0.79
C LEU A 34 6.00 -1.05 0.06
N ARG A 35 6.77 -1.51 -0.94
CA ARG A 35 6.39 -2.71 -1.70
C ARG A 35 6.38 -3.97 -0.82
N PRO A 36 5.43 -4.89 -0.96
CA PRO A 36 5.59 -6.22 -0.35
C PRO A 36 6.67 -7.00 -1.11
N THR A 37 7.23 -8.05 -0.50
CA THR A 37 8.08 -8.99 -1.27
C THR A 37 7.22 -9.94 -2.10
N GLN A 38 7.84 -10.62 -3.06
CA GLN A 38 7.10 -11.56 -3.91
C GLN A 38 6.61 -12.77 -3.11
N GLU A 39 7.46 -13.27 -2.22
CA GLU A 39 7.26 -14.46 -1.40
C GLU A 39 6.05 -14.30 -0.48
N ILE A 40 5.95 -13.17 0.23
CA ILE A 40 4.83 -12.94 1.17
C ILE A 40 3.49 -12.79 0.42
N VAL A 41 3.50 -12.21 -0.78
CA VAL A 41 2.29 -12.08 -1.61
C VAL A 41 1.85 -13.44 -2.11
N GLU A 42 2.79 -14.27 -2.58
CA GLU A 42 2.48 -15.60 -3.10
C GLU A 42 1.97 -16.53 -2.00
N ALA A 43 2.60 -16.48 -0.81
CA ALA A 43 2.12 -17.20 0.36
C ALA A 43 0.68 -16.81 0.73
N PHE A 44 0.36 -15.52 0.77
CA PHE A 44 -1.00 -15.06 1.08
C PHE A 44 -2.01 -15.45 0.02
N LEU A 45 -1.68 -15.27 -1.27
CA LEU A 45 -2.61 -15.60 -2.35
C LEU A 45 -2.85 -17.12 -2.49
N SER A 46 -2.02 -17.96 -1.87
CA SER A 46 -2.20 -19.41 -1.83
C SER A 46 -3.11 -19.86 -0.67
N ASP A 47 -3.30 -19.01 0.35
CA ASP A 47 -4.25 -19.18 1.45
C ASP A 47 -4.89 -17.83 1.82
N PRO A 48 -5.92 -17.37 1.07
CA PRO A 48 -6.57 -16.08 1.33
C PRO A 48 -7.56 -16.11 2.52
N SER A 49 -7.40 -17.07 3.44
CA SER A 49 -8.17 -17.14 4.69
C SER A 49 -7.78 -16.02 5.66
N GLN A 50 -8.53 -15.89 6.77
CA GLN A 50 -8.14 -14.99 7.86
C GLN A 50 -6.77 -15.35 8.43
N ALA A 51 -6.49 -16.65 8.63
CA ALA A 51 -5.21 -17.11 9.17
C ALA A 51 -4.06 -16.77 8.21
N GLY A 52 -4.25 -16.97 6.90
CA GLY A 52 -3.29 -16.55 5.89
C GLY A 52 -3.07 -15.03 5.86
N PHE A 53 -4.12 -14.25 6.07
CA PHE A 53 -3.99 -12.80 6.20
C PHE A 53 -3.20 -12.36 7.43
N GLU A 54 -3.40 -12.96 8.60
CA GLU A 54 -2.62 -12.61 9.80
C GLU A 54 -1.13 -12.89 9.60
N ARG A 55 -0.78 -14.03 8.97
CA ARG A 55 0.61 -14.34 8.59
C ARG A 55 1.17 -13.32 7.60
N PHE A 56 0.39 -12.96 6.58
CA PHE A 56 0.77 -11.93 5.62
C PHE A 56 1.01 -10.57 6.28
N ARG A 57 0.11 -10.15 7.17
CA ARG A 57 0.21 -8.89 7.91
C ARG A 57 1.50 -8.86 8.74
N ALA A 58 1.75 -9.88 9.54
CA ALA A 58 2.95 -9.97 10.36
C ALA A 58 4.23 -9.91 9.50
N ALA A 59 4.30 -10.71 8.43
CA ALA A 59 5.46 -10.73 7.54
C ALA A 59 5.66 -9.40 6.81
N TYR A 60 4.58 -8.77 6.34
CA TYR A 60 4.66 -7.49 5.65
C TYR A 60 5.11 -6.35 6.58
N ILE A 61 4.59 -6.31 7.82
CA ILE A 61 5.02 -5.30 8.80
C ILE A 61 6.49 -5.50 9.16
N ALA A 62 6.96 -6.74 9.31
CA ALA A 62 8.38 -7.02 9.55
C ALA A 62 9.29 -6.47 8.42
N VAL A 63 8.89 -6.66 7.16
CA VAL A 63 9.59 -6.08 5.99
C VAL A 63 9.62 -4.55 6.05
N LEU A 64 8.53 -3.90 6.49
CA LEU A 64 8.50 -2.45 6.62
C LEU A 64 9.35 -1.96 7.80
N ASP A 65 9.36 -2.66 8.92
CA ASP A 65 10.18 -2.30 10.09
C ASP A 65 11.68 -2.45 9.76
N GLU A 66 12.10 -3.52 9.07
CA GLU A 66 13.48 -3.70 8.59
C GLU A 66 13.90 -2.55 7.67
N ARG A 67 13.11 -2.26 6.63
CA ARG A 67 13.41 -1.14 5.71
C ARG A 67 13.36 0.21 6.39
N PHE A 68 12.50 0.39 7.39
CA PHE A 68 12.44 1.65 8.12
C PHE A 68 13.70 1.85 8.97
N ALA A 69 14.23 0.78 9.57
CA ALA A 69 15.47 0.84 10.33
C ALA A 69 16.67 1.20 9.43
N GLU A 70 16.72 0.70 8.20
CA GLU A 70 17.84 0.91 7.27
C GLU A 70 17.68 2.19 6.42
N GLU A 71 16.46 2.50 6.02
CA GLU A 71 16.13 3.50 5.00
C GLU A 71 15.04 4.48 5.47
N ALA A 72 15.02 4.84 6.76
CA ALA A 72 14.05 5.78 7.35
C ALA A 72 13.82 7.04 6.48
N TRP A 73 14.91 7.58 5.91
CA TRP A 73 14.88 8.76 5.05
C TRP A 73 13.94 8.62 3.83
N ARG A 74 13.74 7.41 3.30
CA ARG A 74 12.80 7.16 2.18
C ARG A 74 11.35 7.24 2.64
N PHE A 75 11.06 6.79 3.86
CA PHE A 75 9.74 6.94 4.46
C PHE A 75 9.48 8.40 4.83
N ASP A 76 10.48 9.09 5.36
CA ASP A 76 10.38 10.51 5.70
C ASP A 76 10.14 11.36 4.45
N ALA A 77 10.83 11.06 3.35
CA ALA A 77 10.60 11.72 2.06
C ALA A 77 9.17 11.53 1.57
N LEU A 78 8.63 10.30 1.65
CA LEU A 78 7.25 10.01 1.28
C LEU A 78 6.25 10.76 2.18
N ALA A 79 6.46 10.77 3.49
CA ALA A 79 5.63 11.51 4.43
C ALA A 79 5.67 13.01 4.13
N GLN A 80 6.85 13.55 3.81
CA GLN A 80 7.01 14.95 3.47
C GLN A 80 6.27 15.33 2.19
N GLU A 81 6.33 14.49 1.14
CA GLU A 81 5.54 14.71 -0.06
C GLU A 81 4.05 14.71 0.24
N ALA A 82 3.59 13.78 1.09
CA ALA A 82 2.20 13.71 1.52
C ALA A 82 1.79 14.88 2.44
N ARG A 83 2.72 15.60 3.08
CA ARG A 83 2.42 16.87 3.76
C ARG A 83 2.27 18.03 2.77
N GLN A 84 3.00 18.00 1.66
CA GLN A 84 3.01 19.07 0.65
C GLN A 84 1.90 18.94 -0.40
N GLY A 85 1.37 17.74 -0.59
CA GLY A 85 0.31 17.50 -1.56
C GLY A 85 -0.34 16.13 -1.39
N ASP A 86 -1.20 15.79 -2.34
CA ASP A 86 -1.91 14.52 -2.34
C ASP A 86 -1.07 13.41 -2.96
N VAL A 87 -0.87 12.33 -2.20
CA VAL A 87 -0.10 11.14 -2.57
C VAL A 87 -1.01 9.92 -2.55
N PHE A 88 -0.94 9.10 -3.61
CA PHE A 88 -1.78 7.92 -3.76
C PHE A 88 -0.93 6.66 -3.95
N LEU A 89 -1.11 5.70 -3.05
CA LEU A 89 -0.47 4.39 -3.06
C LEU A 89 -1.29 3.40 -3.89
N GLY A 90 -0.70 2.94 -4.99
CA GLY A 90 -1.35 2.12 -5.99
C GLY A 90 -1.05 0.64 -5.85
N CYS A 91 -2.09 -0.16 -5.98
CA CYS A 91 -2.01 -1.60 -6.19
C CYS A 91 -3.19 -2.10 -7.02
N ASN A 92 -3.19 -3.37 -7.42
CA ASN A 92 -4.30 -3.93 -8.19
C ASN A 92 -5.53 -4.33 -7.34
N CYS A 93 -5.43 -4.38 -6.00
CA CYS A 93 -6.55 -4.83 -5.16
C CYS A 93 -7.71 -3.80 -5.16
N PRO A 94 -8.98 -4.25 -5.21
CA PRO A 94 -9.41 -5.65 -5.13
C PRO A 94 -9.23 -6.44 -6.44
N THR A 95 -9.09 -7.76 -6.33
CA THR A 95 -8.97 -8.76 -7.40
C THR A 95 -9.84 -9.98 -7.08
N ALA A 96 -10.02 -10.91 -8.02
CA ALA A 96 -10.77 -12.15 -7.75
C ALA A 96 -10.15 -13.00 -6.61
N ARG A 97 -8.82 -13.03 -6.49
CA ARG A 97 -8.10 -13.79 -5.44
C ARG A 97 -8.00 -13.04 -4.10
N GLN A 98 -8.25 -11.74 -4.12
CA GLN A 98 -8.21 -10.86 -2.98
C GLN A 98 -9.30 -9.82 -3.18
N PRO A 99 -10.53 -10.08 -2.72
CA PRO A 99 -11.65 -9.14 -2.90
C PRO A 99 -11.71 -8.06 -1.80
N ASP A 100 -11.13 -8.32 -0.62
CA ASP A 100 -11.21 -7.43 0.54
C ASP A 100 -10.03 -6.44 0.60
N VAL A 101 -10.25 -5.20 0.17
CA VAL A 101 -9.24 -4.14 0.19
C VAL A 101 -8.54 -3.95 1.55
N ARG A 102 -9.23 -4.22 2.67
CA ARG A 102 -8.65 -4.06 4.02
C ARG A 102 -7.55 -5.08 4.30
N ARG A 103 -7.49 -6.16 3.51
CA ARG A 103 -6.44 -7.18 3.57
C ARG A 103 -5.31 -6.95 2.56
N CYS A 104 -5.22 -5.76 1.96
CA CYS A 104 -4.20 -5.44 0.96
C CYS A 104 -2.96 -4.81 1.62
N HIS A 105 -1.79 -4.98 1.02
CA HIS A 105 -0.56 -4.33 1.49
C HIS A 105 -0.67 -2.80 1.53
N THR A 106 -1.35 -2.16 0.57
CA THR A 106 -1.52 -0.69 0.58
C THR A 106 -2.35 -0.21 1.77
N TRP A 107 -3.34 -1.00 2.20
CA TRP A 107 -4.09 -0.70 3.42
C TRP A 107 -3.17 -0.79 4.64
N LEU A 108 -2.39 -1.87 4.74
CA LEU A 108 -1.41 -2.06 5.80
C LEU A 108 -0.31 -0.99 5.77
N SER A 109 0.10 -0.50 4.59
CA SER A 109 1.05 0.61 4.48
C SER A 109 0.47 1.89 5.10
N LEU A 110 -0.81 2.18 4.87
CA LEU A 110 -1.47 3.34 5.46
C LEU A 110 -1.56 3.21 6.99
N GLU A 111 -1.92 2.04 7.52
CA GLU A 111 -1.89 1.78 8.97
C GLU A 111 -0.47 1.99 9.53
N TYR A 112 0.55 1.50 8.83
CA TYR A 112 1.94 1.63 9.24
C TYR A 112 2.40 3.09 9.26
N LEU A 113 2.08 3.86 8.21
CA LEU A 113 2.42 5.28 8.13
C LEU A 113 1.69 6.12 9.17
N ALA A 114 0.39 5.86 9.40
CA ALA A 114 -0.38 6.55 10.44
C ALA A 114 0.23 6.34 11.84
N ARG A 115 0.79 5.16 12.09
CA ARG A 115 1.49 4.85 13.35
C ARG A 115 2.86 5.52 13.46
N LYS A 116 3.67 5.52 12.40
CA LYS A 116 5.03 6.10 12.41
C LYS A 116 5.03 7.62 12.31
N TYR A 117 4.00 8.21 11.68
CA TYR A 117 3.84 9.65 11.47
C TYR A 117 2.46 10.11 11.95
N PRO A 118 2.26 10.32 13.27
CA PRO A 118 0.95 10.63 13.84
C PRO A 118 0.33 11.95 13.36
N ASP A 119 1.14 12.85 12.80
CA ASP A 119 0.72 14.14 12.24
C ASP A 119 0.31 14.06 10.75
N LEU A 120 0.53 12.91 10.11
CA LEU A 120 0.27 12.73 8.68
C LEU A 120 -1.24 12.51 8.41
N ASP A 121 -1.83 13.28 7.49
CA ASP A 121 -3.21 13.04 7.01
C ASP A 121 -3.25 11.77 6.16
N VAL A 122 -3.57 10.65 6.81
CA VAL A 122 -3.73 9.32 6.21
C VAL A 122 -5.21 9.01 6.01
N ARG A 123 -5.61 8.70 4.77
CA ARG A 123 -7.00 8.35 4.43
C ARG A 123 -7.09 6.95 3.83
N PHE A 124 -7.98 6.14 4.42
CA PHE A 124 -8.16 4.74 4.03
C PHE A 124 -9.15 4.53 2.86
N GLY A 125 -9.86 5.58 2.45
CA GLY A 125 -10.76 5.53 1.30
C GLY A 125 -10.01 5.24 0.01
N ALA A 126 -10.57 4.36 -0.82
CA ALA A 126 -10.07 4.16 -2.18
C ALA A 126 -10.63 5.25 -3.09
N ARG A 127 -9.74 5.94 -3.81
CA ARG A 127 -10.10 6.68 -5.03
C ARG A 127 -9.76 5.86 -6.27
#